data_AF-A0A2V7EDU4-F1
#
_entry.id   AF-A0A2V7EDU4-F1
#
_cell.length_a   1.000
_cell.length_b   1.000
_cell.length_c   1.000
_cell.angle_alpha   90.00
_cell.angle_beta   90.00
_cell.angle_gamma   90.00
#
_symmetry.space_group_name_H-M   'P 1'
#
loop_
_entity.id
_entity.type
_entity.pdbx_description
1 polymer ?
#
loop_
_entity_poly.entity_id
_entity_poly.type
_entity_poly.pdbx_seq_one_letter_code
_entity_poly.pdbx_strand_id
1 'polypeptide(L)'
;MKTLSGFAVSSAVGLTLLTACGSTSDGWMKPGMTKEQLDQDTASCLLNSSMVVPGLRGPHNTVDQDRYRRCMADRGYTAGPAN
;
A
#
# COMPACT_ATOMS: atom_id res chain seq x y z
N MET A 1 1.70 -29.58 -35.98
CA MET A 1 0.56 -30.25 -35.30
C MET A 1 1.14 -31.04 -34.14
N LYS A 2 0.97 -30.62 -32.88
CA LYS A 2 1.51 -31.35 -31.73
C LYS A 2 0.49 -31.33 -30.60
N THR A 3 -0.09 -32.49 -30.33
CA THR A 3 -1.19 -32.75 -29.41
C THR A 3 -0.66 -33.11 -28.01
N LEU A 4 -1.02 -32.23 -27.06
CA LEU A 4 -1.54 -32.41 -25.69
C LEU A 4 -1.37 -33.77 -24.98
N SER A 5 -0.89 -33.74 -23.72
CA SER A 5 -1.71 -33.89 -22.48
C SER A 5 -0.85 -34.26 -21.25
N GLY A 6 -1.07 -33.58 -20.10
CA GLY A 6 -0.53 -34.04 -18.80
C GLY A 6 -0.42 -33.00 -17.68
N PHE A 7 -1.56 -32.70 -17.05
CA PHE A 7 -1.87 -32.01 -15.76
C PHE A 7 -0.76 -31.71 -14.72
N ALA A 8 -0.80 -30.50 -14.11
CA ALA A 8 -1.23 -30.29 -12.71
C ALA A 8 -0.87 -28.87 -12.17
N VAL A 9 -1.89 -28.15 -11.65
CA VAL A 9 -1.93 -27.39 -10.37
C VAL A 9 -0.81 -26.33 -10.16
N SER A 10 -1.04 -25.02 -10.03
CA SER A 10 -1.99 -24.35 -9.15
C SER A 10 -1.95 -22.84 -9.37
N SER A 11 -3.08 -22.19 -9.10
CA SER A 11 -3.32 -20.76 -9.04
C SER A 11 -2.22 -19.94 -8.36
N ALA A 12 -1.76 -18.87 -9.02
CA ALA A 12 -1.21 -17.70 -8.33
C ALA A 12 -1.38 -16.45 -9.20
N VAL A 13 -2.56 -15.86 -9.07
CA VAL A 13 -2.85 -14.42 -9.08
C VAL A 13 -1.89 -13.57 -9.91
N GLY A 14 -2.32 -13.27 -11.14
CA GLY A 14 -1.81 -12.12 -11.88
C GLY A 14 -2.09 -10.85 -11.08
N LEU A 15 -1.08 -10.37 -10.36
CA LEU A 15 -1.05 -9.04 -9.76
C LEU A 15 -0.93 -8.04 -10.91
N THR A 16 -2.07 -7.67 -11.46
CA THR A 16 -2.23 -6.42 -12.20
C THR A 16 -1.75 -5.31 -11.28
N LEU A 17 -0.59 -4.72 -11.61
CA LEU A 17 -0.04 -3.54 -10.99
C LEU A 17 -1.08 -2.42 -11.08
N LEU A 18 -1.89 -2.29 -10.03
CA LEU A 18 -2.62 -1.07 -9.73
C LEU A 18 -1.57 0.01 -9.63
N THR A 19 -1.57 0.91 -10.61
CA THR A 19 -0.84 2.17 -10.60
C THR A 19 -1.20 2.89 -9.31
N ALA A 20 -0.36 2.72 -8.29
CA ALA A 20 -0.45 3.47 -7.05
C ALA A 20 -0.32 4.95 -7.43
N CYS A 21 -1.44 5.65 -7.41
CA CYS A 21 -1.46 7.10 -7.49
C CYS A 21 -0.72 7.59 -6.22
N GLY A 22 0.58 7.86 -6.36
CA GLY A 22 1.44 8.31 -5.30
C GLY A 22 1.04 9.71 -4.88
N SER A 23 0.40 9.83 -3.73
CA SER A 23 0.04 11.13 -3.14
C SER A 23 0.13 10.99 -1.62
N THR A 24 1.37 10.98 -1.10
CA THR A 24 1.80 11.21 0.31
C THR A 24 3.28 10.85 0.57
N SER A 25 4.04 10.44 -0.46
CA SER A 25 5.43 9.94 -0.36
C SER A 25 6.45 11.04 -0.04
N ASP A 26 6.24 12.29 -0.48
CA ASP A 26 7.26 13.36 -0.39
C ASP A 26 7.62 13.80 1.04
N GLY A 27 6.86 13.36 2.04
CA GLY A 27 7.03 13.77 3.42
C GLY A 27 7.63 12.72 4.36
N TRP A 28 8.18 11.58 3.91
CA TRP A 28 8.72 10.55 4.82
C TRP A 28 10.20 10.27 4.57
N MET A 29 10.99 10.25 5.64
CA MET A 29 12.43 10.05 5.59
C MET A 29 12.90 8.98 6.59
N LYS A 30 13.82 8.11 6.14
CA LYS A 30 14.50 7.10 6.96
C LYS A 30 15.93 6.89 6.43
N PRO A 31 16.96 6.69 7.30
CA PRO A 31 18.33 6.45 6.85
C PRO A 31 18.43 5.21 5.95
N GLY A 32 19.07 5.34 4.78
CA GLY A 32 19.29 4.23 3.85
C GLY A 32 18.03 3.74 3.11
N MET A 33 16.92 4.47 3.20
CA MET A 33 15.68 4.18 2.49
C MET A 33 15.87 4.25 0.97
N THR A 34 15.32 3.27 0.26
CA THR A 34 15.09 3.37 -1.19
C THR A 34 13.67 3.84 -1.48
N LYS A 35 13.45 4.42 -2.66
CA LYS A 35 12.11 4.86 -3.08
C LYS A 35 11.13 3.69 -3.16
N GLU A 36 11.57 2.54 -3.65
CA GLU A 36 10.75 1.33 -3.75
C GLU A 36 10.31 0.85 -2.36
N GLN A 37 11.21 0.92 -1.38
CA GLN A 37 10.90 0.54 -0.01
C GLN A 37 9.90 1.49 0.64
N LEU A 38 10.05 2.80 0.40
CA LEU A 38 9.07 3.79 0.85
C LEU A 38 7.70 3.56 0.20
N ASP A 39 7.64 3.32 -1.10
CA ASP A 39 6.37 3.13 -1.81
C ASP A 39 5.68 1.84 -1.33
N GLN A 40 6.43 0.76 -1.09
CA GLN A 40 5.91 -0.49 -0.53
C GLN A 40 5.41 -0.32 0.92
N ASP A 41 6.18 0.36 1.76
CA ASP A 41 5.83 0.61 3.16
C ASP A 41 4.60 1.53 3.26
N THR A 42 4.56 2.57 2.42
CA THR A 42 3.42 3.49 2.29
C THR A 42 2.16 2.74 1.89
N ALA A 43 2.22 1.90 0.85
CA ALA A 43 1.08 1.10 0.41
C ALA A 43 0.60 0.14 1.52
N SER A 44 1.54 -0.52 2.21
CA SER A 44 1.22 -1.41 3.33
C SER A 44 0.55 -0.66 4.49
N CYS A 45 1.05 0.52 4.83
CA CYS A 45 0.48 1.35 5.89
C CYS A 45 -0.88 1.96 5.50
N LEU A 46 -1.09 2.36 4.25
CA LEU A 46 -2.39 2.81 3.74
C LEU A 46 -3.44 1.69 3.79
N LEU A 47 -3.08 0.46 3.41
CA LEU A 47 -3.98 -0.69 3.53
C LEU A 47 -4.35 -0.95 4.99
N ASN A 48 -3.38 -0.91 5.91
CA ASN A 48 -3.63 -1.13 7.33
C ASN A 48 -4.49 -0.02 7.96
N SER A 49 -4.33 1.23 7.49
CA SER A 49 -5.04 2.41 7.99
C SER A 49 -6.38 2.66 7.31
N SER A 50 -6.69 1.93 6.24
CA SER A 50 -8.00 2.00 5.60
C SER A 50 -9.08 1.44 6.51
N MET A 51 -10.18 2.17 6.61
CA MET A 51 -11.35 1.77 7.38
C MET A 51 -12.64 2.12 6.63
N VAL A 52 -13.64 1.27 6.80
CA VAL A 52 -14.98 1.50 6.28
C VAL A 52 -15.77 2.24 7.35
N VAL A 53 -16.19 3.46 7.06
CA VAL A 53 -17.02 4.26 7.97
C VAL A 53 -18.45 4.35 7.47
N PRO A 54 -19.46 4.25 8.35
CA PRO A 54 -20.84 4.55 8.00
C PRO A 54 -20.99 6.01 7.60
N GLY A 55 -21.81 6.28 6.58
CA GLY A 55 -22.12 7.64 6.12
C GLY A 55 -23.54 7.78 5.62
N LEU A 56 -24.00 9.03 5.48
CA LEU A 56 -25.35 9.39 5.02
C LEU A 56 -25.74 8.78 3.66
N ARG A 57 -24.76 8.49 2.78
CA ARG A 57 -24.97 7.88 1.46
C ARG A 57 -24.54 6.41 1.39
N GLY A 58 -24.29 5.79 2.54
CA GLY A 58 -23.76 4.43 2.67
C GLY A 58 -22.33 4.37 3.21
N PRO A 59 -21.81 3.15 3.45
CA PRO A 59 -20.44 2.96 3.89
C PRO A 59 -19.45 3.49 2.85
N HIS A 60 -18.41 4.18 3.30
CA HIS A 60 -17.34 4.65 2.44
C HIS A 60 -15.98 4.34 3.06
N ASN A 61 -14.98 4.17 2.20
CA ASN A 61 -13.60 3.98 2.64
C ASN A 61 -13.01 5.34 3.04
N THR A 62 -12.38 5.36 4.21
CA THR A 62 -11.56 6.47 4.67
C THR A 62 -10.23 5.94 5.16
N VAL A 63 -9.24 6.82 5.27
CA VAL A 63 -7.91 6.49 5.82
C VAL A 63 -7.80 7.14 7.18
N ASP A 64 -7.56 6.33 8.21
CA ASP A 64 -7.18 6.82 9.53
C ASP A 64 -5.74 7.37 9.45
N GLN A 65 -5.64 8.70 9.39
CA GLN A 65 -4.36 9.40 9.24
C GLN A 65 -3.42 9.17 10.42
N ASP A 66 -3.94 9.01 11.63
CA ASP A 66 -3.10 8.78 12.82
C ASP A 66 -2.56 7.35 12.83
N ARG A 67 -3.39 6.38 12.42
CA ARG A 67 -2.94 5.00 12.22
C ARG A 67 -1.91 4.89 11.10
N TYR A 68 -2.09 5.63 10.00
CA TYR A 68 -1.11 5.72 8.93
C TYR A 68 0.23 6.29 9.43
N ARG A 69 0.20 7.45 10.11
CA ARG A 69 1.40 8.09 10.66
C ARG A 69 2.13 7.19 11.66
N ARG A 70 1.41 6.51 12.54
CA ARG A 70 2.00 5.55 13.49
C ARG A 70 2.65 4.37 12.76
N CYS A 71 1.99 3.79 11.75
CA CYS A 71 2.57 2.71 10.96
C CYS A 71 3.89 3.12 10.29
N MET A 72 3.95 4.33 9.73
CA MET A 72 5.18 4.87 9.16
C MET A 72 6.26 5.09 10.23
N ALA A 73 5.89 5.68 11.37
CA ALA A 73 6.80 5.89 12.50
C ALA A 73 7.37 4.58 13.08
N ASP A 74 6.54 3.55 13.22
CA ASP A 74 6.94 2.21 13.72
C ASP A 74 7.93 1.53 12.76
N ARG A 75 7.86 1.84 11.46
CA ARG A 75 8.84 1.40 10.46
C ARG A 75 10.13 2.23 10.46
N GLY A 76 10.22 3.25 11.31
CA GLY A 76 11.37 4.14 11.45
C GLY A 76 11.37 5.32 10.48
N TYR A 77 10.24 5.63 9.85
CA TYR A 77 10.11 6.84 9.06
C TYR A 77 9.80 8.03 9.95
N THR A 78 10.41 9.15 9.64
CA THR A 78 10.13 10.46 10.22
C THR A 78 9.44 11.31 9.20
N ALA A 79 8.44 12.09 9.62
CA ALA A 79 7.85 13.07 8.74
C ALA A 79 8.92 14.11 8.41
N GLY A 80 9.31 14.19 7.14
CA GLY A 80 10.13 15.25 6.60
C GLY A 80 9.45 16.61 6.78
N PRO A 81 10.21 17.70 6.63
CA PRO A 81 9.64 19.05 6.73
C PRO A 81 8.47 19.18 5.76
N ALA A 82 7.33 19.66 6.27
CA ALA A 82 6.26 20.13 5.40
C ALA A 82 6.82 21.35 4.64
N ASN A 83 6.97 21.22 3.31
CA ASN A 83 7.33 22.33 2.44
C ASN A 83 6.21 23.38 2.41
#